data_AF-A0A7K3T0H9-F1
#
_entry.id   AF-A0A7K3T0H9-F1
#
_cell.length_a   1.000
_cell.length_b   1.000
_cell.length_c   1.000
_cell.angle_alpha   90.00
_cell.angle_beta   90.00
_cell.angle_gamma   90.00
#
_symmetry.space_group_name_H-M   'P 1'
#
loop_
_entity.id
_entity.type
_entity.pdbx_description
1 polymer ?
#
loop_
_entity_poly.entity_id
_entity_poly.type
_entity_poly.pdbx_seq_one_letter_code
_entity_poly.pdbx_strand_id
1 'polypeptide(L)' 'MTRSPGPADFGLGSWPARRARISPDRTALVDGGGQDRTLTYAALAER' A
#
# COMPACT_ATOMS: atom_id res chain seq x y z
N MET A 1 -15.22 8.90 -25.02
CA MET A 1 -15.81 8.56 -23.71
C MET A 1 -14.72 7.97 -22.81
N THR A 2 -13.88 8.82 -22.24
CA THR A 2 -12.87 8.42 -21.25
C THR A 2 -13.55 8.38 -19.88
N ARG A 3 -13.63 7.19 -19.29
CA ARG A 3 -14.21 6.98 -17.96
C ARG A 3 -13.26 7.63 -16.94
N SER A 4 -13.64 8.76 -16.36
CA SER A 4 -12.91 9.33 -15.23
C SER A 4 -12.82 8.26 -14.12
N PRO A 5 -11.63 7.91 -13.62
CA PRO A 5 -11.53 7.06 -12.44
C PRO A 5 -12.24 7.77 -11.29
N GLY A 6 -13.22 7.08 -10.69
CA GLY A 6 -13.97 7.61 -9.56
C GLY A 6 -13.05 7.88 -8.36
N PRO A 7 -13.53 8.61 -7.33
CA PRO A 7 -12.74 9.07 -6.19
C PRO A 7 -12.12 7.97 -5.29
N ALA A 8 -12.26 6.69 -5.66
CA ALA A 8 -11.74 5.55 -4.90
C ALA A 8 -10.28 5.17 -5.22
N ASP A 9 -9.70 5.62 -6.34
CA ASP A 9 -8.40 5.12 -6.82
C ASP A 9 -7.18 5.96 -6.45
N PHE A 10 -7.39 7.11 -5.80
CA PHE A 10 -6.32 8.05 -5.40
C PHE A 10 -6.22 8.27 -3.88
N GLY A 11 -7.07 7.64 -3.08
CA GLY A 11 -6.91 7.66 -1.63
C GLY A 11 -5.60 6.98 -1.23
N LEU A 12 -4.92 7.50 -0.22
CA LEU A 12 -3.71 6.89 0.36
C LEU A 12 -3.91 5.40 0.72
N GLY A 13 -5.14 4.96 1.00
CA GLY A 13 -5.48 3.54 1.23
C GLY A 13 -5.43 2.65 -0.01
N SER A 14 -5.61 3.19 -1.22
CA SER A 14 -5.60 2.41 -2.47
C SER A 14 -4.19 2.20 -3.03
N TRP A 15 -3.24 3.05 -2.64
CA TRP A 15 -1.84 2.98 -3.09
C TRP A 15 -1.09 1.75 -2.55
N PRO A 16 -1.18 1.38 -1.25
CA PRO A 16 -0.61 0.13 -0.73
C PRO A 16 -1.16 -1.11 -1.41
N ALA A 17 -2.48 -1.20 -1.58
CA ALA A 17 -3.14 -2.34 -2.23
C ALA A 17 -2.69 -2.50 -3.70
N ARG A 18 -2.54 -1.39 -4.44
CA ARG A 18 -1.99 -1.41 -5.79
C ARG A 18 -0.54 -1.89 -5.80
N ARG A 19 0.28 -1.41 -4.84
CA ARG A 19 1.69 -1.78 -4.74
C ARG A 19 1.90 -3.23 -4.30
N ALA A 20 1.01 -3.78 -3.48
CA ALA A 20 1.02 -5.19 -3.11
C ALA A 20 0.88 -6.11 -4.34
N ARG A 21 0.13 -5.69 -5.37
CA ARG A 21 0.00 -6.44 -6.63
C ARG A 21 1.20 -6.32 -7.57
N ILE A 22 1.92 -5.20 -7.53
CA ILE A 22 3.04 -4.90 -8.45
C ILE A 22 4.38 -5.33 -7.85
N SER A 23 4.56 -5.17 -6.54
CA SER A 23 5.82 -5.43 -5.83
C SER A 23 5.53 -5.83 -4.38
N PRO A 24 4.97 -7.03 -4.15
CA PRO A 24 4.49 -7.48 -2.83
C PRO A 24 5.57 -7.46 -1.75
N ASP A 25 6.79 -7.86 -2.10
CA ASP A 25 7.91 -8.04 -1.17
C ASP A 25 8.65 -6.73 -0.84
N ARG A 26 8.31 -5.62 -1.50
CA ARG A 26 8.99 -4.35 -1.27
C ARG A 26 8.52 -3.74 0.05
N THR A 27 9.47 -3.22 0.83
CA THR A 27 9.20 -2.46 2.06
C THR A 27 8.28 -1.29 1.80
N ALA A 28 7.19 -1.21 2.57
CA ALA A 28 6.16 -0.19 2.51
C ALA A 28 6.19 0.74 3.74
N LEU A 29 6.45 0.18 4.92
CA LEU A 29 6.48 0.91 6.18
C LEU A 29 7.64 0.42 7.04
N VAL A 30 8.34 1.34 7.69
CA VAL A 30 9.30 1.05 8.76
C VAL A 30 8.75 1.72 10.02
N ASP A 31 8.35 0.92 11.00
CA ASP A 31 7.93 1.42 12.30
C ASP A 31 9.16 1.70 13.16
N GLY A 32 9.44 2.98 13.42
CA GLY A 32 10.50 3.42 14.33
C GLY A 32 10.00 3.75 15.74
N GLY A 33 8.77 3.37 16.08
CA GLY A 33 8.04 3.83 17.27
C GLY A 33 8.16 2.93 18.50
N GLY A 34 8.81 1.77 18.41
CA GLY A 34 9.07 0.94 19.60
C GLY A 34 9.45 -0.50 19.34
N GLN A 35 9.24 -1.00 18.12
CA GLN A 35 9.81 -2.26 17.66
C GLN A 35 10.14 -2.06 16.19
N ASP A 36 11.43 -2.04 15.81
CA ASP A 36 11.93 -1.84 14.44
C ASP A 36 11.36 -2.86 13.45
N ARG A 37 10.08 -2.72 13.13
CA ARG A 37 9.33 -3.66 12.31
C ARG A 37 9.19 -3.04 10.94
N THR A 38 9.76 -3.74 9.97
CA THR A 38 9.60 -3.44 8.56
C THR A 38 8.42 -4.24 8.03
N LEU A 39 7.45 -3.57 7.40
CA LEU A 39 6.33 -4.19 6.72
C LEU A 39 6.48 -4.06 5.21
N THR A 40 6.22 -5.15 4.50
CA THR A 40 6.13 -5.16 3.04
C THR A 40 4.76 -4.67 2.57
N TYR A 41 4.61 -4.33 1.30
CA TYR A 41 3.31 -3.95 0.75
C TYR A 41 2.26 -5.05 0.88
N ALA A 42 2.64 -6.32 0.74
CA ALA A 42 1.73 -7.44 0.98
C ALA A 42 1.27 -7.48 2.43
N ALA A 43 2.19 -7.42 3.40
CA ALA A 43 1.86 -7.45 4.82
C ALA A 43 1.05 -6.24 5.28
N LEU A 44 1.18 -5.10 4.59
CA LEU A 44 0.41 -3.89 4.86
C LEU A 44 -0.99 -3.94 4.24
N ALA A 45 -1.17 -4.59 3.09
CA ALA A 45 -2.48 -4.70 2.43
C ALA A 45 -3.42 -5.71 3.11
N GLU A 46 -2.89 -6.67 3.85
CA GLU A 46 -3.65 -7.67 4.62
C GLU A 46 -4.12 -7.16 6.00
N ARG A 47 -3.83 -5.90 6.35
CA ARG A 47 -4.17 -5.27 7.64
C ARG A 47 -5.23 -4.20 7.47
#